data_AF-A0A128F7E6-F1
#
_entry.id   AF-A0A128F7E6-F1
#
_cell.length_a   1.000
_cell.length_b   1.000
_cell.length_c   1.000
_cell.angle_alpha   90.00
_cell.angle_beta   90.00
_cell.angle_gamma   90.00
#
_symmetry.space_group_name_H-M   'P 1'
#
loop_
_entity.id
_entity.type
_entity.pdbx_description
1 polymer ?
#
loop_
_entity_poly.entity_id
_entity_poly.type
_entity_poly.pdbx_seq_one_letter_code
_entity_poly.pdbx_strand_id
1 'polypeptide(L)'
;MEVELILNEVSKALDKISVESRVNAYNLLAQRANKPQFSVSFGENFNLETLSASSLENQVSLKEEDYSIDELLLNAIDLSSQQGKLISVTNARLQLERMVIKGSA
;
A
#
# COMPACT_ATOMS: atom_id res chain seq x y z
N MET A 1 -22.17 8.39 3.83
CA MET A 1 -21.23 8.85 4.87
C MET A 1 -20.31 7.72 5.36
N GLU A 2 -20.79 6.57 5.83
CA GLU A 2 -19.89 5.43 6.20
C GLU A 2 -19.13 4.84 5.00
N VAL A 3 -19.80 4.78 3.86
CA VAL A 3 -19.31 4.24 2.59
C VAL A 3 -18.09 5.03 2.05
N GLU A 4 -18.06 6.35 2.20
CA GLU A 4 -16.92 7.20 1.80
C GLU A 4 -15.72 7.04 2.73
N LEU A 5 -15.95 6.91 4.04
CA LEU A 5 -14.89 6.64 5.02
C LEU A 5 -14.18 5.32 4.71
N ILE A 6 -14.94 4.28 4.37
CA ILE A 6 -14.38 2.98 3.98
C ILE A 6 -13.58 3.09 2.66
N LEU A 7 -14.00 3.90 1.67
CA LEU A 7 -13.20 4.10 0.45
C LEU A 7 -11.88 4.78 0.76
N ASN A 8 -11.93 5.78 1.63
CA ASN A 8 -10.73 6.52 2.02
C ASN A 8 -9.73 5.57 2.69
N GLU A 9 -10.19 4.72 3.61
CA GLU A 9 -9.33 3.73 4.27
C GLU A 9 -8.79 2.66 3.30
N VAL A 10 -9.59 2.18 2.36
CA VAL A 10 -9.13 1.24 1.32
C VAL A 10 -8.11 1.90 0.40
N SER A 11 -8.32 3.16 0.01
CA SER A 11 -7.40 3.90 -0.86
C SER A 11 -6.07 4.14 -0.15
N LYS A 12 -6.10 4.57 1.11
CA LYS A 12 -4.89 4.68 1.95
C LYS A 12 -4.15 3.35 2.07
N ALA A 13 -4.87 2.24 2.25
CA ALA A 13 -4.26 0.92 2.33
C ALA A 13 -3.58 0.50 1.02
N LEU A 14 -4.22 0.76 -0.13
CA LEU A 14 -3.64 0.53 -1.45
C LEU A 14 -2.39 1.39 -1.69
N ASP A 15 -2.41 2.65 -1.26
CA ASP A 15 -1.24 3.53 -1.36
C ASP A 15 -0.06 3.02 -0.54
N LYS A 16 -0.31 2.59 0.71
CA LYS A 16 0.73 2.01 1.58
C LYS A 16 1.37 0.78 0.93
N ILE A 17 0.54 -0.15 0.44
CA ILE A 17 1.01 -1.36 -0.26
C ILE A 17 1.81 -0.99 -1.51
N SER A 18 1.39 0.04 -2.26
CA SER A 18 2.13 0.51 -3.44
C SER A 18 3.53 0.98 -3.07
N VAL A 19 3.67 1.74 -1.99
CA VAL A 19 4.97 2.22 -1.49
C VAL A 19 5.81 1.06 -0.97
N GLU A 20 5.25 0.17 -0.15
CA GLU A 20 5.93 -1.02 0.37
C GLU A 20 6.45 -1.93 -0.76
N SER A 21 5.63 -2.13 -1.81
CA SER A 21 6.02 -2.91 -2.99
C SER A 21 7.23 -2.30 -3.70
N ARG A 22 7.28 -0.96 -3.85
CA ARG A 22 8.42 -0.26 -4.43
C ARG A 22 9.68 -0.37 -3.56
N VAL A 23 9.54 -0.23 -2.24
CA VAL A 23 10.65 -0.37 -1.28
C VAL A 23 11.19 -1.80 -1.31
N ASN A 24 10.32 -2.81 -1.32
CA ASN A 24 10.73 -4.21 -1.42
C ASN A 24 11.43 -4.51 -2.76
N ALA A 25 10.95 -3.95 -3.87
CA ALA A 25 11.60 -4.05 -5.17
C ALA A 25 12.99 -3.39 -5.17
N TYR A 26 13.13 -2.22 -4.53
CA TYR A 26 14.43 -1.60 -4.31
C TYR A 26 15.35 -2.50 -3.49
N ASN A 27 14.87 -3.06 -2.37
CA ASN A 27 15.67 -3.93 -1.51
C ASN A 27 16.16 -5.18 -2.25
N LEU A 28 15.36 -5.77 -3.15
CA LEU A 28 15.79 -6.89 -4.00
C LEU A 28 16.98 -6.51 -4.89
N LEU A 29 16.98 -5.31 -5.44
CA LEU A 29 18.09 -4.79 -6.25
C LEU A 29 19.29 -4.42 -5.38
N ALA A 30 19.05 -3.77 -4.25
CA ALA A 30 20.06 -3.35 -3.30
C ALA A 30 20.81 -4.56 -2.72
N GLN A 31 20.11 -5.64 -2.37
CA GLN A 31 20.71 -6.87 -1.86
C GLN A 31 21.63 -7.52 -2.89
N ARG A 32 21.25 -7.52 -4.18
CA ARG A 32 22.11 -8.00 -5.27
C ARG A 32 23.34 -7.12 -5.49
N ALA A 33 23.20 -5.81 -5.30
CA ALA A 33 24.25 -4.83 -5.48
C ALA A 33 25.07 -4.56 -4.20
N ASN A 34 24.79 -5.27 -3.11
CA ASN A 34 25.35 -5.06 -1.77
C ASN A 34 25.24 -3.59 -1.32
N LYS A 35 24.04 -3.03 -1.47
CA LYS A 35 23.65 -1.66 -1.10
C LYS A 35 22.73 -1.67 0.12
N PRO A 36 22.62 -0.53 0.82
CA PRO A 36 21.68 -0.36 1.92
C PRO A 36 20.26 -0.72 1.51
N GLN A 37 19.57 -1.42 2.39
CA GLN A 37 18.18 -1.83 2.29
C GLN A 37 17.37 -1.08 3.35
N PHE A 38 16.07 -0.88 3.10
CA PHE A 38 15.24 -0.03 3.94
C PHE A 38 13.90 -0.68 4.28
N SER A 39 13.45 -0.48 5.50
CA SER A 39 12.06 -0.65 5.90
C SER A 39 11.33 0.68 5.84
N VAL A 40 10.04 0.64 5.51
CA VAL A 40 9.17 1.82 5.46
C VAL A 40 8.10 1.70 6.52
N SER A 41 7.77 2.81 7.17
CA SER A 41 6.63 2.89 8.08
C SER A 41 5.83 4.17 7.80
N PHE A 42 4.52 4.09 8.00
CA PHE A 42 3.59 5.15 7.64
C PHE A 42 2.94 5.74 8.89
N GLY A 43 2.81 7.07 8.92
CA GLY A 43 2.02 7.77 9.92
C GLY A 43 0.53 7.45 9.79
N GLU A 44 -0.23 7.70 10.87
CA GLU A 44 -1.68 7.42 10.95
C GLU A 44 -2.48 8.14 9.84
N ASN A 45 -2.04 9.34 9.46
CA ASN A 45 -2.71 10.19 8.46
C ASN A 45 -2.12 10.09 7.05
N PHE A 46 -1.34 9.04 6.76
CA PHE A 46 -0.74 8.87 5.44
C PHE A 46 -1.81 8.83 4.34
N ASN A 47 -1.67 9.72 3.36
CA ASN A 47 -2.46 9.76 2.13
C ASN A 47 -1.57 10.29 0.99
N LEU A 48 -1.34 9.43 -0.02
CA LEU A 48 -0.41 9.71 -1.10
C LEU A 48 -0.85 10.90 -1.99
N GLU A 49 -2.16 11.12 -2.13
CA GLU A 49 -2.71 12.22 -2.94
C GLU A 49 -2.44 13.60 -2.34
N THR A 50 -2.31 13.66 -1.01
CA THR A 50 -2.08 14.92 -0.26
C THR A 50 -0.61 15.13 0.12
N LEU A 51 0.26 14.19 -0.24
CA LEU A 51 1.65 14.18 0.20
C LEU A 51 2.47 15.24 -0.54
N SER A 52 2.81 16.31 0.17
CA SER A 52 3.81 17.29 -0.28
C SER A 52 5.21 16.86 0.16
N ALA A 53 6.27 17.32 -0.53
CA ALA A 53 7.65 17.06 -0.13
C ALA A 53 7.94 17.48 1.32
N SER A 54 7.34 18.59 1.78
CA SER A 54 7.46 19.11 3.15
C SER A 54 6.69 18.31 4.21
N SER A 55 5.67 17.54 3.82
CA SER A 55 4.91 16.68 4.74
C SER A 55 5.43 15.24 4.77
N LEU A 56 6.34 14.89 3.85
CA LEU A 56 6.82 13.53 3.64
C LEU A 56 7.59 13.01 4.87
N GLU A 57 8.45 13.84 5.45
CA GLU A 57 9.24 13.51 6.66
C GLU A 57 8.37 13.20 7.88
N ASN A 58 7.16 13.77 7.96
CA ASN A 58 6.25 13.56 9.08
C ASN A 58 5.29 12.38 8.87
N GLN A 59 5.21 11.85 7.66
CA GLN A 59 4.22 10.82 7.30
C GLN A 59 4.85 9.50 6.87
N VAL A 60 6.13 9.50 6.51
CA VAL A 60 6.87 8.29 6.10
C VAL A 60 8.24 8.29 6.76
N SER A 61 8.56 7.20 7.45
CA SER A 61 9.90 6.98 8.00
C SER A 61 10.58 5.83 7.27
N LEU A 62 11.83 6.04 6.85
CA LEU A 62 12.69 4.99 6.32
C LEU A 62 13.74 4.63 7.37
N LYS A 63 13.94 3.33 7.58
CA LYS A 63 14.97 2.82 8.50
C LYS A 63 15.81 1.79 7.75
N GLU A 64 17.13 1.92 7.86
CA GLU A 64 18.05 0.95 7.26
C GLU A 64 17.96 -0.37 8.04
N GLU A 65 17.73 -1.46 7.30
CA GLU A 65 17.58 -2.81 7.85
C GLU A 65 18.12 -3.83 6.86
N ASP A 66 18.83 -4.84 7.35
CA ASP A 66 19.33 -5.92 6.50
C ASP A 66 18.23 -6.98 6.31
N TYR A 67 17.93 -7.29 5.06
CA TYR A 67 17.04 -8.40 4.70
C TYR A 67 17.78 -9.45 3.88
N SER A 68 17.44 -10.71 4.11
CA SER A 68 17.81 -11.82 3.24
C SER A 68 16.98 -11.83 1.96
N ILE A 69 17.49 -12.49 0.91
CA ILE A 69 16.75 -12.63 -0.36
C ILE A 69 15.42 -13.35 -0.14
N ASP A 70 15.39 -14.37 0.72
CA ASP A 70 14.18 -15.15 1.00
C ASP A 70 13.10 -14.30 1.67
N GLU A 71 13.48 -13.45 2.64
CA GLU A 71 12.55 -12.50 3.29
C GLU A 71 11.96 -11.51 2.29
N LEU A 72 12.78 -10.97 1.39
CA LEU A 72 12.31 -10.04 0.36
C LEU A 72 11.37 -10.70 -0.65
N LEU A 73 11.60 -11.98 -0.99
CA LEU A 73 10.72 -12.74 -1.87
C LEU A 73 9.40 -13.08 -1.18
N LEU A 74 9.42 -13.47 0.10
CA LEU A 74 8.20 -13.71 0.88
C LEU A 74 7.38 -12.41 1.02
N ASN A 75 8.03 -11.28 1.31
CA ASN A 75 7.37 -9.99 1.36
C ASN A 75 6.74 -9.62 0.01
N ALA A 76 7.40 -9.92 -1.12
CA ALA A 76 6.82 -9.68 -2.44
C ALA A 76 5.54 -10.49 -2.68
N ILE A 77 5.52 -11.76 -2.24
CA ILE A 77 4.35 -12.65 -2.34
C ILE A 77 3.21 -12.11 -1.48
N ASP A 78 3.50 -11.72 -0.24
CA ASP A 78 2.50 -11.20 0.69
C ASP A 78 1.89 -9.89 0.19
N LEU A 79 2.71 -8.95 -0.27
CA LEU A 79 2.25 -7.68 -0.84
C LEU A 79 1.36 -7.91 -2.07
N SER A 80 1.73 -8.84 -2.96
CA SER A 80 0.90 -9.20 -4.11
C SER A 80 -0.45 -9.80 -3.69
N SER A 81 -0.47 -10.63 -2.65
CA SER A 81 -1.69 -11.23 -2.11
C SER A 81 -2.61 -10.18 -1.48
N GLN A 82 -2.05 -9.25 -0.69
CA GLN A 82 -2.79 -8.15 -0.08
C GLN A 82 -3.40 -7.22 -1.13
N GLN A 83 -2.63 -6.86 -2.16
CA GLN A 83 -3.12 -6.06 -3.29
C GLN A 83 -4.31 -6.73 -3.99
N GLY A 84 -4.21 -8.04 -4.27
CA GLY A 84 -5.29 -8.81 -4.88
C GLY A 84 -6.57 -8.85 -4.04
N LYS A 85 -6.44 -9.02 -2.72
CA LYS A 85 -7.57 -8.99 -1.78
C LYS A 85 -8.27 -7.63 -1.76
N LEU A 86 -7.51 -6.53 -1.72
CA LEU A 86 -8.08 -5.17 -1.70
C LEU A 86 -8.79 -4.79 -3.02
N ILE A 87 -8.23 -5.20 -4.16
CA ILE A 87 -8.90 -5.03 -5.46
C ILE A 87 -10.22 -5.81 -5.50
N SER A 88 -10.24 -7.04 -4.99
CA SER A 88 -11.46 -7.86 -4.92
C SER A 88 -12.54 -7.19 -4.07
N VAL A 89 -12.19 -6.68 -2.89
CA VAL A 89 -13.11 -5.93 -2.01
C VAL A 89 -13.66 -4.68 -2.70
N THR A 90 -12.80 -3.92 -3.40
CA THR A 90 -13.20 -2.73 -4.16
C THR A 90 -14.17 -3.08 -5.29
N ASN A 91 -13.91 -4.15 -6.04
CA ASN A 91 -14.75 -4.61 -7.14
C ASN A 91 -16.11 -5.13 -6.66
N ALA A 92 -16.14 -5.96 -5.61
CA ALA A 92 -17.38 -6.45 -5.01
C ALA A 92 -18.26 -5.28 -4.55
N ARG A 93 -17.63 -4.22 -4.05
CA ARG A 93 -18.34 -3.02 -3.61
C ARG A 93 -18.86 -2.17 -4.77
N LEU A 94 -18.08 -1.94 -5.83
CA LEU A 94 -18.58 -1.26 -7.04
C LEU A 94 -19.80 -1.98 -7.63
N GLN A 95 -19.85 -3.31 -7.50
CA GLN A 95 -21.03 -4.09 -7.88
C GLN A 95 -22.23 -3.80 -6.96
N LEU A 96 -22.05 -3.75 -5.64
CA LEU A 96 -23.11 -3.39 -4.69
C LEU A 96 -23.66 -1.97 -4.94
N GLU A 97 -22.80 -0.98 -5.15
CA GLU A 97 -23.22 0.40 -5.46
C GLU A 97 -24.04 0.44 -6.76
N ARG A 98 -23.61 -0.27 -7.80
CA ARG A 98 -24.37 -0.43 -9.05
C ARG A 98 -25.72 -1.11 -8.83
N MET A 99 -25.81 -2.10 -7.95
CA MET A 99 -27.07 -2.79 -7.63
C MET A 99 -28.05 -1.88 -6.88
N VAL A 100 -27.58 -1.09 -5.91
CA VAL A 100 -28.42 -0.12 -5.19
C VAL A 100 -28.98 0.94 -6.14
N ILE A 101 -28.15 1.47 -7.04
CA ILE A 101 -28.59 2.45 -8.06
C ILE A 101 -29.63 1.83 -9.01
N LYS A 102 -29.46 0.56 -9.42
CA LYS A 102 -30.40 -0.14 -10.29
C LYS A 102 -31.69 -0.61 -9.60
N GLY A 103 -31.66 -0.85 -8.29
CA GLY A 103 -32.82 -1.24 -7.49
C GLY A 103 -33.64 -0.06 -6.95
N SER A 104 -33.17 1.17 -7.16
CA SER A 104 -33.87 2.42 -6.81
C SER A 104 -34.62 3.05 -8.02
N ALA A 105 -34.87 2.26 -9.07
CA ALA A 105 -35.62 2.65 -10.26
C ALA A 105 -36.95 1.90 -10.34
#